data_AF-A0A5S9NNW7-F1
#
_entry.id   AF-A0A5S9NNW7-F1
#
_cell.length_a   1.000
_cell.length_b   1.000
_cell.length_c   1.000
_cell.angle_alpha   90.00
_cell.angle_beta   90.00
_cell.angle_gamma   90.00
#
_symmetry.space_group_name_H-M   'P 1'
#
loop_
_entity.id
_entity.type
_entity.pdbx_description
1 polymer ?
#
loop_
_entity_poly.entity_id
_entity_poly.type
_entity_poly.pdbx_seq_one_letter_code
_entity_poly.pdbx_strand_id
1 'polypeptide(L)'
;MNIRLLSLSRVSLVYLLASAGLSVWLSACSSGKDDKAVEAQAVLTSADAVAQSYRFAYGKAIVAPPGYKLVQKLDGELPGQTTPRSFVLIFREESSNNWLVAFRGATQHALSIEPSMFSSSVPFTAANGAKLPGEVAQVAAMIYKTLQKPLMQWLKQSEPSSLTITGHSLGAQLAILFLVDIAAIEDAPQADINTIVFGAPRLGDADFAKYVDSDVTKKYTLRAFNNKNDKAIGEFSTGAQGFVRIADVYPLCFKVTSAPAAKGSLMKIVGPDHLLSNYIIALNHLFAKQPLPADVQMCDVSDESAKSSVDSGQLKDQKTDNQPKPPLKIEQGQQTKQDHNQG
;
A
#
# COMPACT_ATOMS: atom_id res chain seq x y z
N MET A 1 49.39 -0.24 -16.41
CA MET A 1 48.16 -1.06 -16.43
C MET A 1 47.10 -0.29 -15.67
N ASN A 2 46.24 0.45 -16.36
CA ASN A 2 45.25 1.34 -15.75
C ASN A 2 44.00 0.56 -15.35
N ILE A 3 43.78 0.35 -14.05
CA ILE A 3 42.56 -0.25 -13.52
C ILE A 3 41.48 0.83 -13.51
N ARG A 4 40.53 0.73 -14.45
CA ARG A 4 39.28 1.51 -14.42
C ARG A 4 38.45 1.02 -13.23
N LEU A 5 38.27 1.86 -12.21
CA LEU A 5 37.19 1.69 -11.23
C LEU A 5 35.85 1.81 -11.97
N LEU A 6 35.13 0.69 -12.07
CA LEU A 6 33.75 0.65 -12.56
C LEU A 6 32.87 1.45 -11.58
N SER A 7 32.14 2.44 -12.09
CA SER A 7 31.16 3.17 -11.31
C SER A 7 30.02 2.23 -10.93
N LEU A 8 29.94 1.89 -9.65
CA LEU A 8 28.78 1.21 -9.09
C LEU A 8 27.59 2.19 -9.15
N SER A 9 26.48 1.74 -9.75
CA SER A 9 25.25 2.53 -9.76
C SER A 9 24.77 2.78 -8.33
N ARG A 10 24.12 3.92 -8.07
CA ARG A 10 23.60 4.34 -6.75
C ARG A 10 22.81 3.25 -6.00
N VAL A 11 22.19 2.33 -6.74
CA VAL A 11 21.51 1.14 -6.19
C VAL A 11 22.46 0.28 -5.37
N SER A 12 23.71 0.06 -5.81
CA SER A 12 24.64 -0.87 -5.17
C SER A 12 25.31 -0.32 -3.91
N LEU A 13 25.42 1.01 -3.77
CA LEU A 13 26.09 1.63 -2.62
C LEU A 13 25.21 1.62 -1.36
N VAL A 14 23.88 1.68 -1.52
CA VAL A 14 22.92 1.55 -0.40
C VAL A 14 22.91 0.14 0.18
N TYR A 15 23.19 -0.91 -0.63
CA TYR A 15 23.21 -2.30 -0.16
C TYR A 15 24.48 -2.71 0.59
N LEU A 16 25.60 -2.00 0.42
CA LEU A 16 26.88 -2.34 1.09
C LEU A 16 26.98 -1.83 2.53
N LEU A 17 26.19 -0.82 2.91
CA LEU A 17 26.22 -0.23 4.25
C LEU A 17 25.08 -0.72 5.16
N ALA A 18 24.04 -1.35 4.62
CA ALA A 18 22.91 -1.87 5.41
C ALA A 18 23.21 -3.23 6.11
N SER A 19 24.28 -3.94 5.74
CA SER A 19 24.57 -5.30 6.22
C SER A 19 25.51 -5.38 7.43
N ALA A 20 26.04 -4.25 7.93
CA ALA A 20 27.04 -4.24 9.00
C ALA A 20 26.55 -3.65 10.34
N GLY A 21 25.24 -3.39 10.52
CA GLY A 21 24.75 -2.59 11.65
C GLY A 21 23.55 -3.13 12.43
N LEU A 22 23.01 -4.31 12.14
CA LEU A 22 21.91 -4.90 12.92
C LEU A 22 22.37 -6.16 13.63
N SER A 23 23.09 -5.99 14.72
CA SER A 23 23.27 -7.01 15.74
C SER A 23 23.02 -6.33 17.08
N VAL A 24 22.26 -6.99 17.94
CA VAL A 24 21.79 -6.56 19.26
C VAL A 24 20.52 -5.70 19.21
N TRP A 25 19.39 -6.30 19.60
CA TRP A 25 18.60 -5.95 20.80
C TRP A 25 17.28 -6.75 20.76
N LEU A 26 17.26 -7.84 21.50
CA LEU A 26 16.07 -8.63 21.82
C LEU A 26 15.97 -8.60 23.35
N SER A 27 15.04 -7.81 23.91
CA SER A 27 14.36 -8.07 25.19
C SER A 27 13.33 -6.97 25.52
N ALA A 28 12.07 -7.40 25.52
CA ALA A 28 10.87 -7.05 26.31
C ALA A 28 10.60 -5.63 26.89
N CYS A 29 9.36 -5.19 26.63
CA CYS A 29 8.47 -4.23 27.32
C CYS A 29 8.98 -3.46 28.56
N SER A 30 8.95 -2.12 28.47
CA SER A 30 8.33 -1.20 29.45
C SER A 30 8.53 0.28 29.07
N SER A 31 7.43 0.98 28.78
CA SER A 31 7.25 2.43 28.90
C SER A 31 8.19 3.37 28.11
N GLY A 32 7.73 3.79 26.94
CA GLY A 32 7.91 5.16 26.42
C GLY A 32 9.15 5.46 25.58
N LYS A 33 10.26 4.75 25.79
CA LYS A 33 11.44 4.77 24.89
C LYS A 33 11.56 3.48 24.09
N ASP A 34 11.30 2.34 24.71
CA ASP A 34 11.42 1.03 24.08
C ASP A 34 10.31 0.81 23.05
N ASP A 35 9.10 1.32 23.29
CA ASP A 35 7.98 1.25 22.35
C ASP A 35 8.30 1.97 21.02
N LYS A 36 9.00 3.11 21.09
CA LYS A 36 9.43 3.87 19.91
C LYS A 36 10.56 3.18 19.16
N ALA A 37 11.46 2.49 19.87
CA ALA A 37 12.54 1.72 19.26
C ALA A 37 11.99 0.46 18.56
N VAL A 38 11.06 -0.24 19.20
CA VAL A 38 10.36 -1.41 18.63
C VAL A 38 9.55 -1.00 17.40
N GLU A 39 8.84 0.12 17.47
CA GLU A 39 8.14 0.70 16.32
C GLU A 39 9.10 1.03 15.17
N ALA A 40 10.21 1.72 15.45
CA ALA A 40 11.20 2.06 14.45
C ALA A 40 11.78 0.81 13.76
N GLN A 41 12.08 -0.24 14.53
CA GLN A 41 12.58 -1.49 13.98
C GLN A 41 11.54 -2.15 13.08
N ALA A 42 10.27 -2.24 13.49
CA ALA A 42 9.20 -2.79 12.68
C ALA A 42 9.03 -2.04 11.35
N VAL A 43 9.12 -0.70 11.37
CA VAL A 43 9.05 0.14 10.18
C VAL A 43 10.24 -0.10 9.24
N LEU A 44 11.46 -0.13 9.77
CA LEU A 44 12.66 -0.37 8.95
C LEU A 44 12.67 -1.80 8.36
N THR A 45 12.32 -2.81 9.14
CA THR A 45 12.18 -4.21 8.67
C THR A 45 11.13 -4.32 7.57
N SER A 46 10.00 -3.63 7.72
CA SER A 46 8.93 -3.58 6.70
C SER A 46 9.44 -2.96 5.40
N ALA A 47 10.13 -1.83 5.47
CA ALA A 47 10.67 -1.16 4.29
C ALA A 47 11.74 -2.01 3.58
N ASP A 48 12.62 -2.69 4.33
CA ASP A 48 13.60 -3.62 3.78
C ASP A 48 12.90 -4.80 3.06
N ALA A 49 11.92 -5.44 3.70
CA ALA A 49 11.19 -6.54 3.08
C ALA A 49 10.54 -6.15 1.74
N VAL A 50 9.94 -4.95 1.66
CA VAL A 50 9.42 -4.43 0.39
C VAL A 50 10.55 -4.16 -0.61
N ALA A 51 11.70 -3.62 -0.18
CA ALA A 51 12.85 -3.43 -1.06
C ALA A 51 13.36 -4.76 -1.67
N GLN A 52 13.30 -5.86 -0.92
CA GLN A 52 13.65 -7.19 -1.45
C GLN A 52 12.74 -7.64 -2.58
N SER A 53 11.45 -7.28 -2.53
CA SER A 53 10.50 -7.58 -3.62
C SER A 53 10.85 -6.83 -4.91
N TYR A 54 11.32 -5.58 -4.81
CA TYR A 54 11.84 -4.82 -5.96
C TYR A 54 13.15 -5.41 -6.47
N ARG A 55 14.07 -5.74 -5.56
CA ARG A 55 15.37 -6.33 -5.89
C ARG A 55 15.20 -7.62 -6.69
N PHE A 56 14.28 -8.49 -6.26
CA PHE A 56 13.91 -9.70 -6.99
C PHE A 56 13.37 -9.42 -8.38
N ALA A 57 12.47 -8.43 -8.51
CA ALA A 57 11.91 -8.02 -9.81
C ALA A 57 12.97 -7.54 -10.81
N TYR A 58 14.12 -7.08 -10.33
CA TYR A 58 15.28 -6.72 -11.15
C TYR A 58 16.31 -7.86 -11.33
N GLY A 59 15.90 -9.11 -11.10
CA GLY A 59 16.72 -10.30 -11.35
C GLY A 59 17.85 -10.51 -10.33
N LYS A 60 17.75 -9.92 -9.14
CA LYS A 60 18.72 -10.10 -8.06
C LYS A 60 18.19 -11.08 -7.01
N ALA A 61 19.09 -11.78 -6.32
CA ALA A 61 18.72 -12.71 -5.26
C ALA A 61 18.03 -12.00 -4.09
N ILE A 62 16.98 -12.58 -3.52
CA ILE A 62 16.34 -12.06 -2.30
C ILE A 62 17.27 -12.27 -1.11
N VAL A 63 17.41 -11.25 -0.27
CA VAL A 63 18.06 -11.35 1.04
C VAL A 63 16.97 -11.09 2.07
N ALA A 64 16.57 -12.10 2.84
CA ALA A 64 15.52 -11.89 3.83
C ALA A 64 15.97 -10.87 4.90
N PRO A 65 15.03 -10.08 5.46
CA PRO A 65 15.36 -9.20 6.58
C PRO A 65 15.99 -9.97 7.74
N PRO A 66 16.84 -9.34 8.57
CA PRO A 66 17.47 -10.01 9.72
C PRO A 66 16.43 -10.69 10.62
N GLY A 67 16.68 -11.97 10.97
CA GLY A 67 15.76 -12.78 11.79
C GLY A 67 14.57 -13.37 11.02
N TYR A 68 14.47 -13.13 9.71
CA TYR A 68 13.43 -13.71 8.85
C TYR A 68 14.02 -14.63 7.78
N LYS A 69 13.20 -15.58 7.33
CA LYS A 69 13.45 -16.39 6.15
C LYS A 69 12.35 -16.24 5.13
N LEU A 70 12.70 -16.26 3.84
CA LEU A 70 11.71 -16.30 2.75
C LEU A 70 11.03 -17.68 2.74
N VAL A 71 9.70 -17.70 2.78
CA VAL A 71 8.90 -18.94 2.74
C VAL A 71 8.20 -19.09 1.40
N GLN A 72 7.61 -18.03 0.88
CA GLN A 72 6.78 -18.11 -0.32
C GLN A 72 6.88 -16.85 -1.16
N LYS A 73 6.65 -17.02 -2.47
CA LYS A 73 6.48 -15.95 -3.45
C LYS A 73 5.14 -16.14 -4.12
N LEU A 74 4.38 -15.06 -4.27
CA LEU A 74 3.14 -15.08 -5.04
C LEU A 74 3.25 -14.13 -6.22
N ASP A 75 2.83 -14.63 -7.37
CA ASP A 75 2.74 -13.84 -8.59
C ASP A 75 1.35 -13.23 -8.68
N GLY A 76 1.32 -11.93 -8.98
CA GLY A 76 0.11 -11.19 -9.29
C GLY A 76 0.11 -10.86 -10.78
N GLU A 77 -1.08 -10.80 -11.36
CA GLU A 77 -1.25 -10.56 -12.80
C GLU A 77 -2.13 -9.35 -13.05
N LEU A 78 -1.87 -8.66 -14.15
CA LEU A 78 -2.83 -7.76 -14.77
C LEU A 78 -3.46 -8.43 -15.99
N PRO A 79 -4.74 -8.16 -16.28
CA PRO A 79 -5.36 -8.62 -17.53
C PRO A 79 -4.50 -8.25 -18.74
N GLY A 80 -4.21 -9.23 -19.59
CA GLY A 80 -3.42 -9.04 -20.82
C GLY A 80 -1.91 -9.03 -20.64
N GLN A 81 -1.36 -9.21 -19.43
CA GLN A 81 0.07 -9.42 -19.21
C GLN A 81 0.38 -10.89 -18.94
N THR A 82 1.15 -11.51 -19.84
CA THR A 82 1.41 -12.97 -19.85
C THR A 82 2.66 -13.40 -19.09
N THR A 83 3.38 -12.46 -18.46
CA THR A 83 4.53 -12.77 -17.61
C THR A 83 4.15 -12.56 -16.15
N PRO A 84 3.86 -13.64 -15.39
CA PRO A 84 3.72 -13.57 -13.95
C PRO A 84 4.98 -12.93 -13.36
N ARG A 85 4.78 -11.96 -12.46
CA ARG A 85 5.90 -11.32 -11.75
C ARG A 85 5.59 -11.37 -10.28
N SER A 86 6.53 -11.83 -9.47
CA SER A 86 6.29 -11.94 -8.03
C SER A 86 5.98 -10.56 -7.45
N PHE A 87 4.74 -10.40 -6.99
CA PHE A 87 4.21 -9.20 -6.36
C PHE A 87 4.29 -9.31 -4.84
N VAL A 88 4.28 -10.53 -4.31
CA VAL A 88 4.29 -10.77 -2.87
C VAL A 88 5.47 -11.64 -2.49
N LEU A 89 6.23 -11.20 -1.49
CA LEU A 89 7.16 -12.04 -0.75
C LEU A 89 6.60 -12.29 0.64
N ILE A 90 6.60 -13.55 1.06
CA ILE A 90 6.15 -13.95 2.39
C ILE A 90 7.35 -14.47 3.16
N PHE A 91 7.61 -13.83 4.29
CA PHE A 91 8.68 -14.17 5.20
C PHE A 91 8.11 -14.67 6.53
N ARG A 92 8.87 -15.54 7.19
CA ARG A 92 8.58 -15.99 8.55
C ARG A 92 9.76 -15.65 9.45
N GLU A 93 9.49 -15.12 10.63
CA GLU A 93 10.50 -14.94 11.66
C GLU A 93 11.02 -16.31 12.10
N GLU A 94 12.33 -16.46 12.23
CA GLU A 94 12.95 -17.77 12.46
C GLU A 94 12.64 -18.35 13.84
N SER A 95 12.47 -17.50 14.84
CA SER A 95 12.27 -17.89 16.25
C SER A 95 10.82 -18.08 16.65
N SER A 96 9.85 -17.76 15.77
CA SER A 96 8.44 -17.68 16.16
C SER A 96 7.49 -18.09 15.02
N ASN A 97 6.20 -17.90 15.25
CA ASN A 97 5.17 -17.96 14.19
C ASN A 97 4.71 -16.55 13.79
N ASN A 98 5.64 -15.59 13.78
CA ASN A 98 5.40 -14.24 13.28
C ASN A 98 5.73 -14.18 11.79
N TRP A 99 4.87 -13.51 11.03
CA TRP A 99 4.96 -13.47 9.58
C TRP A 99 5.02 -12.04 9.06
N LEU A 100 5.70 -11.87 7.93
CA LEU A 100 5.79 -10.60 7.22
C LEU A 100 5.44 -10.83 5.75
N VAL A 101 4.42 -10.12 5.27
CA VAL A 101 3.96 -10.18 3.88
C VAL A 101 4.27 -8.85 3.20
N ALA A 102 5.17 -8.86 2.23
CA ALA A 102 5.64 -7.68 1.52
C ALA A 102 5.12 -7.61 0.09
N PHE A 103 4.34 -6.56 -0.20
CA PHE A 103 3.75 -6.27 -1.49
C PHE A 103 4.60 -5.26 -2.28
N ARG A 104 5.08 -5.69 -3.44
CA ARG A 104 5.82 -4.84 -4.38
C ARG A 104 4.88 -3.85 -5.07
N GLY A 105 5.31 -2.61 -5.21
CA GLY A 105 4.68 -1.66 -6.13
C GLY A 105 5.08 -1.88 -7.60
N ALA A 106 4.80 -0.87 -8.42
CA ALA A 106 5.09 -0.93 -9.85
C ALA A 106 6.58 -0.75 -10.15
N THR A 107 7.06 -1.45 -11.19
CA THR A 107 8.41 -1.26 -11.74
C THR A 107 8.32 -0.76 -13.18
N GLN A 108 9.38 -0.11 -13.66
CA GLN A 108 9.51 0.42 -15.02
C GLN A 108 9.36 -0.64 -16.14
N HIS A 109 9.47 -1.93 -15.80
CA HIS A 109 9.32 -3.04 -16.74
C HIS A 109 8.08 -3.89 -16.47
N ALA A 110 7.43 -3.73 -15.31
CA ALA A 110 6.43 -4.69 -14.85
C ALA A 110 5.00 -4.33 -15.25
N LEU A 111 4.72 -3.09 -15.61
CA LEU A 111 3.37 -2.60 -15.68
C LEU A 111 3.23 -1.54 -16.78
N SER A 112 2.79 -1.97 -17.97
CA SER A 112 2.11 -1.09 -18.92
C SER A 112 0.72 -0.78 -18.35
N ILE A 113 0.67 -0.02 -17.27
CA ILE A 113 -0.60 0.51 -16.76
C ILE A 113 -0.85 1.80 -17.52
N GLU A 114 -1.89 1.78 -18.35
CA GLU A 114 -2.47 2.98 -18.92
C GLU A 114 -2.82 3.96 -17.78
N PRO A 115 -2.36 5.22 -17.85
CA PRO A 115 -2.60 6.21 -16.79
C PRO A 115 -4.09 6.34 -16.39
N SER A 116 -5.01 6.13 -17.34
CA SER A 116 -6.46 6.14 -17.11
C SER A 116 -6.96 5.06 -16.15
N MET A 117 -6.26 3.93 -16.04
CA MET A 117 -6.64 2.86 -15.10
C MET A 117 -6.37 3.25 -13.64
N PHE A 118 -5.46 4.20 -13.37
CA PHE A 118 -5.30 4.78 -12.04
C PHE A 118 -6.45 5.72 -11.64
N SER A 119 -7.28 6.13 -12.60
CA SER A 119 -8.42 7.03 -12.40
C SER A 119 -9.78 6.32 -12.46
N SER A 120 -9.78 4.99 -12.49
CA SER A 120 -11.00 4.17 -12.51
C SER A 120 -11.17 3.45 -11.18
N SER A 121 -12.41 3.36 -10.72
CA SER A 121 -12.83 2.67 -9.49
C SER A 121 -13.72 1.48 -9.81
N VAL A 122 -13.74 0.49 -8.92
CA VAL A 122 -14.65 -0.67 -8.99
C VAL A 122 -15.07 -1.11 -7.59
N PRO A 123 -16.24 -1.74 -7.43
CA PRO A 123 -16.61 -2.38 -6.16
C PRO A 123 -15.62 -3.48 -5.78
N PHE A 124 -15.39 -3.63 -4.48
CA PHE A 124 -14.54 -4.70 -3.94
C PHE A 124 -15.37 -5.82 -3.29
N THR A 125 -14.99 -7.07 -3.57
CA THR A 125 -15.59 -8.25 -2.94
C THR A 125 -14.52 -9.02 -2.18
N ALA A 126 -14.72 -9.14 -0.87
CA ALA A 126 -13.88 -9.92 0.02
C ALA A 126 -13.96 -11.43 -0.29
N ALA A 127 -13.03 -12.20 0.23
CA ALA A 127 -12.86 -13.63 -0.02
C ALA A 127 -14.02 -14.48 0.52
N ASN A 128 -14.73 -13.99 1.54
CA ASN A 128 -15.98 -14.58 2.02
C ASN A 128 -17.21 -14.28 1.13
N GLY A 129 -17.03 -13.51 0.04
CA GLY A 129 -18.09 -13.12 -0.87
C GLY A 129 -18.82 -11.83 -0.49
N ALA A 130 -18.48 -11.20 0.63
CA ALA A 130 -19.08 -9.93 1.04
C ALA A 130 -18.65 -8.80 0.09
N LYS A 131 -19.63 -8.01 -0.38
CA LYS A 131 -19.35 -6.74 -1.05
C LYS A 131 -19.09 -5.69 0.02
N LEU A 132 -17.96 -5.01 -0.05
CA LEU A 132 -17.60 -3.99 0.92
C LEU A 132 -18.18 -2.62 0.52
N PRO A 133 -18.35 -1.70 1.48
CA PRO A 133 -18.79 -0.33 1.17
C PRO A 133 -17.80 0.40 0.26
N GLY A 134 -18.34 1.20 -0.66
CA GLY A 134 -17.56 2.02 -1.58
C GLY A 134 -16.87 1.26 -2.71
N GLU A 135 -16.08 2.01 -3.46
CA GLU A 135 -15.26 1.52 -4.55
C GLU A 135 -13.78 1.74 -4.30
N VAL A 136 -12.95 0.92 -4.94
CA VAL A 136 -11.48 0.96 -4.84
C VAL A 136 -10.85 1.10 -6.22
N ALA A 137 -9.61 1.58 -6.27
CA ALA A 137 -8.83 1.75 -7.49
C ALA A 137 -8.78 0.43 -8.30
N GLN A 138 -9.21 0.50 -9.56
CA GLN A 138 -9.41 -0.66 -10.43
C GLN A 138 -8.13 -1.49 -10.59
N VAL A 139 -6.98 -0.84 -10.78
CA VAL A 139 -5.68 -1.53 -10.91
C VAL A 139 -5.36 -2.36 -9.68
N ALA A 140 -5.56 -1.80 -8.48
CA ALA A 140 -5.30 -2.50 -7.23
C ALA A 140 -6.26 -3.69 -7.08
N ALA A 141 -7.55 -3.49 -7.34
CA ALA A 141 -8.55 -4.56 -7.29
C ALA A 141 -8.24 -5.72 -8.26
N MET A 142 -7.88 -5.42 -9.51
CA MET A 142 -7.58 -6.43 -10.52
C MET A 142 -6.38 -7.29 -10.12
N ILE A 143 -5.28 -6.67 -9.69
CA ILE A 143 -4.09 -7.41 -9.27
C ILE A 143 -4.40 -8.20 -8.00
N TYR A 144 -5.02 -7.57 -7.01
CA TYR A 144 -5.37 -8.24 -5.76
C TYR A 144 -6.28 -9.44 -6.00
N LYS A 145 -7.20 -9.39 -6.98
CA LYS A 145 -8.08 -10.52 -7.29
C LYS A 145 -7.32 -11.79 -7.66
N THR A 146 -6.17 -11.66 -8.33
CA THR A 146 -5.30 -12.79 -8.67
C THR A 146 -4.55 -13.35 -7.46
N LEU A 147 -4.28 -12.49 -6.48
CA LEU A 147 -3.57 -12.83 -5.24
C LEU A 147 -4.50 -13.28 -4.11
N GLN A 148 -5.79 -12.93 -4.17
CA GLN A 148 -6.76 -13.12 -3.08
C GLN A 148 -6.81 -14.57 -2.61
N LYS A 149 -7.10 -15.52 -3.51
CA LYS A 149 -7.20 -16.93 -3.15
C LYS A 149 -5.89 -17.48 -2.55
N PRO A 150 -4.71 -17.35 -3.18
CA PRO A 150 -3.48 -17.89 -2.60
C PRO A 150 -3.08 -17.21 -1.28
N LEU A 151 -3.34 -15.91 -1.10
CA LEU A 151 -3.11 -15.21 0.17
C LEU A 151 -4.01 -15.76 1.28
N MET A 152 -5.31 -15.88 1.04
CA MET A 152 -6.24 -16.39 2.06
C MET A 152 -5.98 -17.88 2.39
N GLN A 153 -5.57 -18.68 1.40
CA GLN A 153 -5.14 -20.05 1.63
C GLN A 153 -3.87 -20.11 2.49
N TRP A 154 -2.87 -19.28 2.18
CA TRP A 154 -1.65 -19.19 2.98
C TRP A 154 -1.97 -18.74 4.42
N LEU A 155 -2.81 -17.72 4.60
CA LEU A 155 -3.19 -17.22 5.92
C LEU A 155 -3.83 -18.30 6.78
N LYS A 156 -4.77 -19.07 6.19
CA LYS A 156 -5.42 -20.19 6.86
C LYS A 156 -4.47 -21.32 7.23
N GLN A 157 -3.46 -21.59 6.40
CA GLN A 157 -2.50 -22.68 6.64
C GLN A 157 -1.38 -22.30 7.62
N SER A 158 -1.01 -21.03 7.65
CA SER A 158 0.10 -20.54 8.48
C SER A 158 -0.31 -20.22 9.92
N GLU A 159 -1.60 -19.90 10.14
CA GLU A 159 -2.19 -19.56 11.45
C GLU A 159 -1.26 -18.64 12.25
N PRO A 160 -0.90 -17.45 11.71
CA PRO A 160 0.14 -16.61 12.27
C PRO A 160 -0.18 -16.23 13.72
N SER A 161 0.82 -16.21 14.59
CA SER A 161 0.67 -15.62 15.94
C SER A 161 0.64 -14.09 15.86
N SER A 162 1.42 -13.52 14.94
CA SER A 162 1.32 -12.12 14.52
C SER A 162 1.62 -12.00 13.03
N LEU A 163 1.07 -10.95 12.41
CA LEU A 163 1.19 -10.70 10.98
C LEU A 163 1.51 -9.23 10.71
N THR A 164 2.68 -8.99 10.12
CA THR A 164 3.03 -7.69 9.54
C THR A 164 2.71 -7.69 8.04
N ILE A 165 1.85 -6.79 7.61
CA ILE A 165 1.51 -6.57 6.20
C ILE A 165 2.19 -5.27 5.75
N THR A 166 2.93 -5.29 4.64
CA THR A 166 3.62 -4.09 4.19
C THR A 166 3.65 -3.95 2.68
N GLY A 167 3.73 -2.72 2.19
CA GLY A 167 3.82 -2.45 0.78
C GLY A 167 4.22 -1.02 0.47
N HIS A 168 4.63 -0.79 -0.78
CA HIS A 168 4.99 0.54 -1.27
C HIS A 168 4.25 0.89 -2.56
N SER A 169 3.82 2.14 -2.72
CA SER A 169 3.15 2.62 -3.94
C SER A 169 1.90 1.76 -4.24
N LEU A 170 1.74 1.21 -5.45
CA LEU A 170 0.71 0.21 -5.76
C LEU A 170 0.70 -0.97 -4.77
N GLY A 171 1.86 -1.41 -4.27
CA GLY A 171 1.95 -2.49 -3.28
C GLY A 171 1.34 -2.11 -1.94
N ALA A 172 1.36 -0.82 -1.57
CA ALA A 172 0.67 -0.34 -0.37
C ALA A 172 -0.85 -0.48 -0.51
N GLN A 173 -1.40 -0.20 -1.69
CA GLN A 173 -2.83 -0.42 -1.97
C GLN A 173 -3.18 -1.91 -1.83
N LEU A 174 -2.35 -2.82 -2.37
CA LEU A 174 -2.56 -4.26 -2.24
C LEU A 174 -2.48 -4.75 -0.78
N ALA A 175 -1.54 -4.20 -0.01
CA ALA A 175 -1.43 -4.48 1.42
C ALA A 175 -2.69 -4.07 2.20
N ILE A 176 -3.24 -2.90 1.91
CA ILE A 176 -4.50 -2.44 2.54
C ILE A 176 -5.68 -3.31 2.10
N LEU A 177 -5.78 -3.68 0.81
CA LEU A 177 -6.81 -4.61 0.35
C LEU A 177 -6.71 -5.98 1.05
N PHE A 178 -5.50 -6.48 1.30
CA PHE A 178 -5.31 -7.72 2.05
C PHE A 178 -5.79 -7.59 3.50
N LEU A 179 -5.43 -6.51 4.19
CA LEU A 179 -5.91 -6.23 5.55
C LEU A 179 -7.45 -6.17 5.61
N VAL A 180 -8.05 -5.47 4.65
CA VAL A 180 -9.51 -5.32 4.52
C VAL A 180 -10.19 -6.67 4.29
N ASP A 181 -9.61 -7.50 3.43
CA ASP A 181 -10.11 -8.84 3.15
C ASP A 181 -10.07 -9.75 4.39
N ILE A 182 -9.01 -9.65 5.18
CA ILE A 182 -8.91 -10.34 6.48
C ILE A 182 -9.98 -9.82 7.44
N ALA A 183 -10.19 -8.50 7.52
CA ALA A 183 -11.16 -7.89 8.43
C ALA A 183 -12.61 -8.24 8.14
N ALA A 184 -12.91 -8.61 6.88
CA ALA A 184 -14.21 -9.06 6.43
C ALA A 184 -14.53 -10.50 6.87
N ILE A 185 -13.53 -11.30 7.23
CA ILE A 185 -13.75 -12.67 7.71
C ILE A 185 -14.11 -12.63 9.20
N GLU A 186 -15.26 -13.19 9.56
CA GLU A 186 -15.76 -13.21 10.95
C GLU A 186 -14.85 -14.05 11.88
N ASP A 187 -14.33 -15.18 11.38
CA ASP A 187 -13.37 -16.06 12.07
C ASP A 187 -11.91 -15.75 11.68
N ALA A 188 -11.58 -14.48 11.43
CA ALA A 188 -10.21 -14.08 11.13
C ALA A 188 -9.25 -14.56 12.24
N PRO A 189 -7.99 -14.89 11.92
CA PRO A 189 -7.01 -15.31 12.92
C PRO A 189 -6.98 -14.32 14.09
N GLN A 190 -6.92 -14.82 15.33
CA GLN A 190 -6.70 -14.01 16.55
C GLN A 190 -5.27 -13.42 16.62
N ALA A 191 -4.64 -13.23 15.46
CA ALA A 191 -3.29 -12.75 15.32
C ALA A 191 -3.24 -11.25 15.54
N ASP A 192 -2.15 -10.77 16.13
CA ASP A 192 -1.85 -9.33 16.13
C ASP A 192 -1.47 -8.91 14.70
N ILE A 193 -2.37 -8.21 14.01
CA ILE A 193 -2.15 -7.74 12.64
C ILE A 193 -1.74 -6.27 12.64
N ASN A 194 -0.56 -6.01 12.08
CA ASN A 194 -0.01 -4.68 11.89
C ASN A 194 0.27 -4.42 10.42
N THR A 195 -0.27 -3.34 9.87
CA THR A 195 -0.06 -2.96 8.47
C THR A 195 0.76 -1.68 8.40
N ILE A 196 1.95 -1.76 7.80
CA ILE A 196 2.88 -0.63 7.64
C ILE A 196 3.11 -0.39 6.16
N VAL A 197 2.65 0.73 5.63
CA VAL A 197 2.74 1.03 4.20
C VAL A 197 3.45 2.34 3.91
N PHE A 198 4.10 2.40 2.75
CA PHE A 198 4.96 3.52 2.34
C PHE A 198 4.47 4.12 1.03
N GLY A 199 4.32 5.44 1.00
CA GLY A 199 3.95 6.17 -0.21
C GLY A 199 2.65 5.65 -0.84
N ALA A 200 1.66 5.30 -0.03
CA ALA A 200 0.39 4.76 -0.50
C ALA A 200 -0.40 5.83 -1.27
N PRO A 201 -0.68 5.65 -2.58
CA PRO A 201 -1.69 6.45 -3.25
C PRO A 201 -3.07 6.18 -2.62
N ARG A 202 -4.03 7.09 -2.82
CA ARG A 202 -5.38 6.86 -2.31
C ARG A 202 -5.99 5.59 -2.94
N LEU A 203 -6.71 4.82 -2.15
CA LEU A 203 -7.16 3.47 -2.54
C LEU A 203 -8.65 3.39 -2.85
N GLY A 204 -9.52 3.96 -2.02
CA GLY A 204 -10.96 3.92 -2.24
C GLY A 204 -11.63 5.26 -1.99
N ASP A 205 -12.88 5.36 -2.44
CA ASP A 205 -13.75 6.51 -2.24
C ASP A 205 -14.02 6.78 -0.75
N ALA A 206 -14.86 7.79 -0.46
CA ALA A 206 -15.17 8.18 0.91
C ALA A 206 -15.87 7.07 1.72
N ASP A 207 -16.70 6.24 1.08
CA ASP A 207 -17.40 5.16 1.74
C ASP A 207 -16.45 4.02 2.09
N PHE A 208 -15.54 3.68 1.18
CA PHE A 208 -14.47 2.70 1.45
C PHE A 208 -13.54 3.21 2.56
N ALA A 209 -13.09 4.47 2.49
CA ALA A 209 -12.20 5.04 3.50
C ALA A 209 -12.85 5.04 4.89
N LYS A 210 -14.13 5.43 4.97
CA LYS A 210 -14.89 5.38 6.21
C LYS A 210 -14.99 3.96 6.76
N TYR A 211 -15.26 2.97 5.92
CA TYR A 211 -15.29 1.56 6.32
C TYR A 211 -13.94 1.11 6.90
N VAL A 212 -12.83 1.46 6.26
CA VAL A 212 -11.51 1.09 6.80
C VAL A 212 -11.25 1.79 8.14
N ASP A 213 -11.50 3.09 8.23
CA ASP A 213 -11.28 3.88 9.45
C ASP A 213 -12.22 3.51 10.60
N SER A 214 -13.40 2.96 10.32
CA SER A 214 -14.38 2.61 11.35
C SER A 214 -14.34 1.16 11.77
N ASP A 215 -14.11 0.22 10.85
CA ASP A 215 -14.35 -1.20 11.12
C ASP A 215 -13.06 -2.02 11.09
N VAL A 216 -12.10 -1.62 10.24
CA VAL A 216 -10.84 -2.34 10.08
C VAL A 216 -9.81 -1.86 11.10
N THR A 217 -9.62 -0.54 11.23
CA THR A 217 -8.64 0.04 12.17
C THR A 217 -9.02 -0.16 13.64
N LYS A 218 -10.30 -0.41 13.93
CA LYS A 218 -10.73 -0.83 15.28
C LYS A 218 -10.22 -2.23 15.65
N LYS A 219 -10.01 -3.08 14.65
CA LYS A 219 -9.55 -4.47 14.84
C LYS A 219 -8.04 -4.59 14.71
N TYR A 220 -7.43 -3.77 13.85
CA TYR A 220 -6.05 -3.95 13.42
C TYR A 220 -5.31 -2.61 13.30
N THR A 221 -3.98 -2.65 13.39
CA THR A 221 -3.16 -1.46 13.23
C THR A 221 -2.89 -1.19 11.75
N LEU A 222 -3.05 0.07 11.31
CA LEU A 222 -2.66 0.55 9.98
C LEU A 222 -1.88 1.85 10.12
N ARG A 223 -0.62 1.83 9.68
CA ARG A 223 0.31 2.98 9.68
C ARG A 223 0.73 3.31 8.26
N ALA A 224 0.39 4.51 7.81
CA ALA A 224 0.72 4.98 6.47
C ALA A 224 1.79 6.06 6.53
N PHE A 225 2.98 5.78 5.99
CA PHE A 225 4.05 6.76 5.87
C PHE A 225 3.91 7.50 4.55
N ASN A 226 3.70 8.81 4.63
CA ASN A 226 3.47 9.67 3.48
C ASN A 226 4.60 10.70 3.38
N ASN A 227 5.28 10.77 2.23
CA ASN A 227 6.20 11.85 1.96
C ASN A 227 5.47 13.11 1.47
N LYS A 228 5.59 14.23 2.21
CA LYS A 228 4.99 15.53 1.83
C LYS A 228 5.36 16.00 0.41
N ASN A 229 6.55 15.65 -0.08
CA ASN A 229 7.01 16.03 -1.43
C ASN A 229 6.72 14.96 -2.50
N ASP A 230 6.17 13.82 -2.11
CA ASP A 230 5.86 12.73 -3.02
C ASP A 230 4.56 13.02 -3.78
N LYS A 231 4.75 13.49 -5.02
CA LYS A 231 3.69 13.90 -5.93
C LYS A 231 2.74 12.76 -6.28
N ALA A 232 3.20 11.52 -6.31
CA ALA A 232 2.35 10.39 -6.67
C ALA A 232 1.17 10.23 -5.69
N ILE A 233 1.37 10.57 -4.42
CA ILE A 233 0.33 10.47 -3.39
C ILE A 233 -0.75 11.53 -3.60
N GLY A 234 -0.39 12.69 -4.16
CA GLY A 234 -1.31 13.78 -4.46
C GLY A 234 -1.96 13.66 -5.85
N GLU A 235 -1.16 13.51 -6.90
CA GLU A 235 -1.57 13.67 -8.30
C GLU A 235 -2.43 12.52 -8.83
N PHE A 236 -2.20 11.26 -8.40
CA PHE A 236 -3.05 10.12 -8.79
C PHE A 236 -4.43 10.13 -8.11
N SER A 237 -4.75 11.17 -7.34
CA SER A 237 -5.86 11.14 -6.39
C SER A 237 -6.78 12.37 -6.41
N THR A 238 -6.58 13.29 -7.36
CA THR A 238 -7.37 14.54 -7.46
C THR A 238 -8.43 14.52 -8.57
N GLY A 239 -8.56 13.42 -9.32
CA GLY A 239 -9.53 13.30 -10.41
C GLY A 239 -10.85 12.63 -10.01
N ALA A 240 -11.83 13.43 -9.59
CA ALA A 240 -13.28 13.18 -9.75
C ALA A 240 -14.02 12.05 -8.97
N GLN A 241 -13.42 11.26 -8.08
CA GLN A 241 -14.12 10.12 -7.42
C GLN A 241 -14.07 10.09 -5.87
N GLY A 242 -13.72 11.18 -5.19
CA GLY A 242 -13.87 11.24 -3.73
C GLY A 242 -12.96 10.28 -2.95
N PHE A 243 -11.82 9.87 -3.51
CA PHE A 243 -10.84 9.04 -2.82
C PHE A 243 -10.27 9.76 -1.58
N VAL A 244 -10.28 9.12 -0.41
CA VAL A 244 -9.84 9.72 0.86
C VAL A 244 -8.62 8.99 1.42
N ARG A 245 -7.86 9.66 2.29
CA ARG A 245 -6.80 9.03 3.09
C ARG A 245 -7.42 8.10 4.13
N ILE A 246 -6.64 7.12 4.56
CA ILE A 246 -7.04 6.09 5.53
C ILE A 246 -6.02 6.10 6.68
N ALA A 247 -6.51 5.97 7.92
CA ALA A 247 -5.76 5.64 9.15
C ALA A 247 -4.67 6.63 9.63
N ASP A 248 -3.84 6.16 10.58
CA ASP A 248 -2.73 6.91 11.18
C ASP A 248 -1.66 7.20 10.13
N VAL A 249 -1.69 8.44 9.64
CA VAL A 249 -0.70 8.94 8.69
C VAL A 249 0.48 9.51 9.47
N TYR A 250 1.65 8.91 9.24
CA TYR A 250 2.92 9.41 9.75
C TYR A 250 3.56 10.27 8.65
N PRO A 251 3.49 11.61 8.76
CA PRO A 251 4.11 12.47 7.78
C PRO A 251 5.63 12.29 7.85
N LEU A 252 6.18 11.80 6.76
CA LEU A 252 7.61 11.85 6.48
C LEU A 252 7.84 13.06 5.57
N CYS A 253 8.87 13.85 5.83
CA CYS A 253 9.13 15.03 5.03
C CYS A 253 10.58 15.00 4.56
N PHE A 254 10.78 14.63 3.30
CA PHE A 254 12.09 14.72 2.67
C PHE A 254 11.97 15.15 1.21
N LYS A 255 13.02 15.76 0.68
CA LYS A 255 13.12 16.18 -0.71
C LYS A 255 14.44 15.72 -1.31
N VAL A 256 14.38 15.16 -2.51
CA VAL A 256 15.55 14.80 -3.30
C VAL A 256 15.89 15.95 -4.25
N THR A 257 17.00 16.63 -4.00
CA THR A 257 17.39 17.87 -4.69
C THR A 257 18.16 17.62 -5.99
N SER A 258 18.75 16.44 -6.15
CA SER A 258 19.39 16.04 -7.41
C SER A 258 19.20 14.55 -7.69
N ALA A 259 18.23 14.25 -8.55
CA ALA A 259 18.07 12.90 -9.09
C ALA A 259 18.61 12.86 -10.53
N PRO A 260 19.32 11.79 -10.93
CA PRO A 260 19.60 11.56 -12.35
C PRO A 260 18.30 11.66 -13.14
N ALA A 261 18.33 12.28 -14.32
CA ALA A 261 17.15 12.42 -15.17
C ALA A 261 16.40 11.09 -15.26
N ALA A 262 15.14 11.11 -14.81
CA ALA A 262 14.29 9.93 -14.75
C ALA A 262 14.25 9.23 -16.11
N LYS A 263 14.75 8.00 -16.17
CA LYS A 263 14.61 7.13 -17.34
C LYS A 263 13.34 6.29 -17.15
N GLY A 264 12.35 6.45 -18.03
CA GLY A 264 11.07 5.73 -18.00
C GLY A 264 9.85 6.66 -17.79
N SER A 265 8.69 6.26 -18.31
CA SER A 265 7.43 7.04 -18.25
C SER A 265 6.92 7.22 -16.82
N LEU A 266 6.92 6.16 -16.01
CA LEU A 266 6.44 6.20 -14.63
C LEU A 266 7.27 7.15 -13.74
N MET A 267 8.60 7.11 -13.85
CA MET A 267 9.50 7.97 -13.05
C MET A 267 9.40 9.45 -13.41
N LYS A 268 8.95 9.80 -14.61
CA LYS A 268 8.63 11.19 -14.99
C LYS A 268 7.37 11.70 -14.29
N ILE A 269 6.45 10.80 -13.93
CA ILE A 269 5.18 11.13 -13.28
C ILE A 269 5.37 11.21 -11.76
N VAL A 270 5.95 10.17 -11.14
CA VAL A 270 6.04 10.07 -9.67
C VAL A 270 7.20 10.84 -9.06
N GLY A 271 8.26 11.09 -9.83
CA GLY A 271 9.45 11.76 -9.36
C GLY A 271 10.33 10.92 -8.40
N PRO A 272 11.49 11.46 -8.00
CA PRO A 272 12.44 10.75 -7.14
C PRO A 272 11.95 10.64 -5.69
N ASP A 273 11.09 11.54 -5.24
CA ASP A 273 10.55 11.56 -3.88
C ASP A 273 9.63 10.36 -3.57
N HIS A 274 9.11 9.70 -4.61
CA HIS A 274 8.29 8.48 -4.52
C HIS A 274 9.11 7.18 -4.48
N LEU A 275 10.44 7.23 -4.54
CA LEU A 275 11.23 6.00 -4.51
C LEU A 275 11.32 5.45 -3.09
N LEU A 276 10.95 4.18 -2.89
CA LEU A 276 11.08 3.48 -1.61
C LEU A 276 12.49 3.61 -1.01
N SER A 277 13.54 3.61 -1.84
CA SER A 277 14.92 3.80 -1.35
C SER A 277 15.11 5.12 -0.62
N ASN A 278 14.42 6.18 -1.03
CA ASN A 278 14.51 7.49 -0.40
C ASN A 278 13.67 7.56 0.88
N TYR A 279 12.53 6.85 0.93
CA TYR A 279 11.83 6.59 2.19
C TYR A 279 12.75 5.88 3.18
N ILE A 280 13.44 4.81 2.76
CA ILE A 280 14.39 4.06 3.61
C ILE A 280 15.51 4.96 4.12
N ILE A 281 16.09 5.82 3.28
CA ILE A 281 17.12 6.80 3.69
C ILE A 281 16.57 7.75 4.77
N ALA A 282 15.40 8.34 4.53
CA ALA A 282 14.77 9.27 5.47
C ALA A 282 14.41 8.59 6.81
N LEU A 283 13.91 7.35 6.77
CA LEU A 283 13.58 6.56 7.96
C LEU A 283 14.84 6.17 8.75
N ASN A 284 15.93 5.75 8.07
CA ASN A 284 17.21 5.47 8.74
C ASN A 284 17.82 6.73 9.36
N HIS A 285 17.67 7.88 8.72
CA HIS A 285 18.09 9.14 9.33
C HIS A 285 17.25 9.47 10.58
N LEU A 286 15.92 9.35 10.47
CA LEU A 286 14.99 9.67 11.55
C LEU A 286 15.21 8.78 12.78
N PHE A 287 15.25 7.46 12.56
CA PHE A 287 15.24 6.44 13.61
C PHE A 287 16.63 5.95 14.00
N ALA A 288 17.52 5.71 13.04
CA ALA A 288 18.85 5.16 13.27
C ALA A 288 19.96 6.23 13.26
N LYS A 289 19.61 7.52 13.14
CA LYS A 289 20.54 8.66 13.11
C LYS A 289 21.64 8.52 12.05
N GLN A 290 21.35 7.81 10.96
CA GLN A 290 22.28 7.69 9.84
C GLN A 290 22.43 9.03 9.11
N PRO A 291 23.62 9.34 8.57
CA PRO A 291 23.83 10.56 7.82
C PRO A 291 22.99 10.56 6.53
N LEU A 292 22.44 11.74 6.19
CA LEU A 292 21.73 11.93 4.92
C LEU A 292 22.75 12.06 3.78
N PRO A 293 22.45 11.48 2.60
CA PRO A 293 23.12 11.85 1.37
C PRO A 293 22.98 13.36 1.10
N ALA A 294 24.00 13.98 0.48
CA ALA A 294 24.01 15.43 0.22
C ALA A 294 22.84 15.92 -0.64
N ASP A 295 22.21 15.02 -1.40
CA ASP A 295 21.07 15.29 -2.27
C ASP A 295 19.71 14.97 -1.66
N VAL A 296 19.66 14.56 -0.38
CA VAL A 296 18.41 14.35 0.37
C VAL A 296 18.35 15.34 1.52
N GLN A 297 17.28 16.11 1.59
CA GLN A 297 17.03 17.07 2.66
C GLN A 297 15.77 16.69 3.40
N MET A 298 15.84 16.61 4.73
CA MET A 298 14.64 16.51 5.57
C MET A 298 13.99 17.89 5.68
N CYS A 299 12.67 17.93 5.74
CA CYS A 299 11.91 19.14 6.03
C CYS A 299 11.20 19.03 7.38
N ASP A 300 10.88 20.19 7.97
CA ASP A 300 10.18 20.22 9.25
C ASP A 300 8.74 19.72 9.11
N VAL A 301 8.39 18.77 9.97
CA VAL A 301 7.08 18.11 10.02
C VAL A 301 6.12 18.83 10.97
N SER A 302 6.60 19.84 11.70
CA SER A 302 5.96 20.45 12.88
C SER A 302 4.69 21.27 12.61
N ASP A 303 4.22 21.40 11.36
CA ASP A 303 3.10 22.29 11.03
C ASP A 303 1.72 21.63 10.89
N GLU A 304 1.59 20.29 10.89
CA GLU A 304 0.29 19.66 10.55
C GLU A 304 -0.17 18.46 11.37
N SER A 305 0.59 17.95 12.35
CA SER A 305 0.04 16.96 13.30
C SER A 305 -1.10 17.52 14.16
N ALA A 306 -1.32 18.84 14.14
CA ALA A 306 -2.47 19.52 14.74
C ALA A 306 -3.72 19.60 13.84
N LYS A 307 -3.69 19.05 12.60
CA LYS A 307 -4.80 19.12 11.64
C LYS A 307 -5.36 17.76 11.20
N SER A 308 -4.87 16.63 11.72
CA SER A 308 -5.41 15.30 11.35
C SER A 308 -6.69 14.91 12.09
N SER A 309 -7.23 15.78 12.94
CA SER A 309 -8.63 15.72 13.35
C SER A 309 -9.39 16.84 12.62
N VAL A 310 -10.43 16.48 11.88
CA VAL A 310 -11.31 17.37 11.08
C VAL A 310 -10.82 17.65 9.65
N ASP A 311 -10.85 16.62 8.81
CA ASP A 311 -11.38 16.77 7.44
C ASP A 311 -12.59 15.85 7.26
N SER A 312 -13.48 15.85 8.27
CA SER A 312 -14.88 15.52 8.04
C SER A 312 -15.44 16.70 7.25
N GLY A 313 -15.46 16.57 5.92
CA GLY A 313 -15.97 17.60 5.03
C GLY A 313 -17.28 18.18 5.56
N GLN A 314 -17.23 19.42 6.04
CA GLN A 314 -18.43 20.24 6.14
C GLN A 314 -18.93 20.41 4.71
N LEU A 315 -19.98 19.64 4.39
CA LEU A 315 -20.91 19.97 3.33
C LEU A 315 -21.29 21.44 3.51
N LYS A 316 -20.75 22.30 2.64
CA LYS A 316 -21.31 23.63 2.46
C LYS A 316 -22.69 23.41 1.87
N ASP A 317 -23.71 23.72 2.67
CA ASP A 317 -25.10 23.85 2.24
C ASP A 317 -25.17 24.73 0.98
N GLN A 318 -25.22 24.10 -0.19
CA GLN A 318 -25.83 24.74 -1.34
C GLN A 318 -27.33 24.70 -1.09
N LYS A 319 -27.89 25.84 -0.70
CA LYS A 319 -29.32 26.12 -0.83
C LYS A 319 -29.74 25.85 -2.28
N THR A 320 -30.30 24.68 -2.54
CA THR A 320 -31.11 24.45 -3.73
C THR A 320 -32.54 24.81 -3.39
N ASP A 321 -33.07 25.78 -4.13
CA ASP A 321 -34.47 26.19 -4.12
C ASP A 321 -35.40 24.98 -4.21
N ASN A 322 -36.20 24.78 -3.16
CA ASN A 322 -37.28 23.80 -3.12
C ASN A 322 -38.47 24.36 -3.93
N GLN A 323 -38.58 23.94 -5.19
CA GLN A 323 -39.84 23.94 -5.93
C GLN A 323 -40.36 22.49 -5.99
N PRO A 324 -41.59 22.19 -5.53
CA PRO A 324 -42.12 20.83 -5.53
C PRO A 324 -42.38 20.34 -6.96
N LYS A 325 -41.79 19.18 -7.31
CA LYS A 325 -42.06 18.47 -8.57
C LYS A 325 -43.42 17.76 -8.47
N PRO A 326 -44.27 17.79 -9.53
CA PRO A 326 -45.58 17.15 -9.50
C PRO A 326 -45.50 15.62 -9.58
N PRO A 327 -46.50 14.89 -9.06
CA PRO A 327 -46.45 13.43 -8.94
C PRO A 327 -46.56 12.71 -10.29
N LEU A 328 -45.75 11.66 -10.45
CA LEU A 328 -45.76 10.75 -11.60
C LEU A 328 -47.10 10.02 -11.72
N LYS A 329 -47.69 10.05 -12.92
CA LYS A 329 -48.83 9.21 -13.31
C LYS A 329 -48.35 7.79 -13.62
N ILE A 330 -49.02 6.82 -13.01
CA ILE A 330 -48.92 5.39 -13.32
C ILE A 330 -49.82 5.12 -14.53
N GLU A 331 -49.24 4.78 -15.68
CA GLU A 331 -50.01 4.25 -16.81
C GLU A 331 -50.22 2.75 -16.64
N GLN A 332 -51.50 2.36 -16.60
CA GLN A 332 -51.96 0.98 -16.57
C GLN A 332 -51.89 0.38 -17.98
N GLY A 333 -51.31 -0.82 -18.08
CA GLY A 333 -51.23 -1.59 -19.31
C GLY A 333 -52.59 -2.06 -19.83
N GLN A 334 -52.79 -1.94 -21.13
CA GLN A 334 -53.85 -2.62 -21.85
C GLN A 334 -53.35 -3.98 -22.36
N GLN A 335 -54.05 -5.04 -21.95
CA GLN A 335 -53.98 -6.38 -22.54
C GLN A 335 -54.58 -6.36 -23.95
N THR A 336 -53.86 -6.94 -24.92
CA THR A 336 -54.46 -7.48 -26.14
C THR A 336 -54.22 -8.97 -26.21
N LYS A 337 -55.33 -9.72 -26.23
CA LYS A 337 -55.40 -11.14 -26.56
C LYS A 337 -55.11 -11.31 -28.05
N GLN A 338 -54.32 -12.32 -28.40
CA GLN A 338 -54.39 -12.95 -29.72
C GLN A 338 -54.35 -14.46 -29.53
N ASP A 339 -55.47 -15.06 -29.90
CA ASP A 339 -55.65 -16.50 -30.09
C ASP A 339 -54.78 -16.99 -31.25
N HIS A 340 -54.14 -18.15 -31.09
CA HIS A 340 -53.84 -19.02 -32.23
C HIS A 340 -54.19 -20.47 -31.90
N ASN A 341 -54.97 -21.01 -32.81
CA ASN A 341 -55.71 -22.25 -32.77
C ASN A 341 -54.83 -23.42 -33.24
N GLN A 342 -55.13 -24.61 -32.74
CA GLN A 342 -54.58 -25.87 -33.25
C GLN A 342 -55.21 -26.20 -34.62
N GLY A 343 -54.39 -26.76 -35.50
CA GLY A 343 -54.71 -27.27 -36.83
C GLY A 343 -53.43 -27.62 -37.56
#